data_AF-A0A7J4LE74-F1
#
_entry.id   AF-A0A7J4LE74-F1
#
_cell.length_a   1.000
_cell.length_b   1.000
_cell.length_c   1.000
_cell.angle_alpha   90.00
_cell.angle_beta   90.00
_cell.angle_gamma   90.00
#
_symmetry.space_group_name_H-M   'P 1'
#
loop_
_entity.id
_entity.type
_entity.pdbx_description
1 polymer ?
#
loop_
_entity_poly.entity_id
_entity_poly.type
_entity_poly.pdbx_seq_one_letter_code
_entity_poly.pdbx_strand_id
1 'polypeptide(L)'
;MAKGFKILHDKPNCIGCGACAVIAPKFWEMNDDGKADVIGGKNMPDGKQEGRIDQKDFDINLEAAESCPVEVIHLIDEETGEKII
;
A
#
# COMPACT_ATOMS: atom_id res chain seq x y z
N MET A 1 -12.49 1.60 -19.77
CA MET A 1 -11.11 2.01 -19.44
C MET A 1 -10.94 1.64 -17.98
N ALA A 2 -10.04 0.71 -17.66
CA ALA A 2 -9.87 0.25 -16.28
C ALA A 2 -9.06 1.32 -15.54
N LYS A 3 -9.70 2.01 -14.59
CA LYS A 3 -9.07 3.00 -13.73
C LYS A 3 -8.09 2.29 -12.79
N GLY A 4 -6.83 2.74 -12.79
CA GLY A 4 -5.74 2.17 -12.00
C GLY A 4 -5.26 3.14 -10.92
N PHE A 5 -4.83 2.59 -9.80
CA PHE A 5 -4.26 3.34 -8.68
C PHE A 5 -2.86 2.81 -8.35
N LYS A 6 -2.01 3.70 -7.88
CA LYS A 6 -0.70 3.38 -7.33
C LYS A 6 -0.75 3.37 -5.82
N ILE A 7 -0.24 2.30 -5.24
CA ILE A 7 0.08 2.21 -3.82
C ILE A 7 1.52 2.68 -3.65
N LEU A 8 1.78 3.53 -2.67
CA LEU A 8 3.11 3.90 -2.23
C LEU A 8 3.24 3.57 -0.74
N HIS A 9 4.07 2.59 -0.42
CA HIS A 9 4.30 2.12 0.93
C HIS A 9 5.66 2.58 1.47
N ASP A 10 5.65 3.26 2.61
CA ASP A 10 6.85 3.73 3.30
C ASP A 10 7.36 2.71 4.33
N LYS A 11 7.97 1.63 3.84
CA LYS A 11 8.54 0.56 4.65
C LYS A 11 9.51 1.01 5.76
N PRO A 12 10.40 2.02 5.61
CA PRO A 12 11.25 2.43 6.72
C PRO A 12 10.45 2.96 7.92
N ASN A 13 9.32 3.63 7.70
CA ASN A 13 8.42 4.13 8.76
C ASN A 13 7.41 3.08 9.24
N CYS A 14 7.30 1.92 8.56
CA CYS A 14 6.40 0.85 8.95
C CYS A 14 6.83 0.21 10.29
N ILE A 15 5.90 0.19 11.24
CA ILE A 15 6.08 -0.38 12.59
C ILE A 15 5.61 -1.82 12.72
N GLY A 16 5.13 -2.45 11.64
CA GLY A 16 4.71 -3.85 11.70
C GLY A 16 3.35 -4.11 12.33
N CYS A 17 2.43 -3.15 12.31
CA CYS A 17 1.13 -3.31 12.95
C CYS A 17 0.29 -4.47 12.36
N GLY A 18 0.52 -4.84 11.09
CA GLY A 18 -0.14 -5.99 10.44
C GLY A 18 -1.58 -5.76 9.99
N ALA A 19 -2.20 -4.61 10.28
CA ALA A 19 -3.57 -4.29 9.87
C ALA A 19 -3.77 -4.39 8.34
N CYS A 20 -2.82 -3.89 7.56
CA CYS A 20 -2.89 -3.94 6.10
C CYS A 20 -2.88 -5.37 5.54
N ALA A 21 -2.08 -6.28 6.12
CA ALA A 21 -2.06 -7.70 5.74
C ALA A 21 -3.34 -8.44 6.14
N VAL A 22 -4.07 -7.96 7.16
CA VAL A 22 -5.37 -8.54 7.56
C VAL A 22 -6.49 -8.06 6.64
N ILE A 23 -6.51 -6.76 6.33
CA ILE A 23 -7.56 -6.13 5.51
C ILE A 23 -7.38 -6.52 4.03
N ALA A 24 -6.16 -6.41 3.52
CA ALA A 24 -5.82 -6.65 2.12
C ALA A 24 -4.71 -7.72 1.97
N PRO A 25 -4.93 -8.98 2.40
CA PRO A 25 -3.93 -10.07 2.36
C PRO A 25 -3.46 -10.45 0.96
N LYS A 26 -4.18 -10.01 -0.08
CA LYS A 26 -3.81 -10.23 -1.49
C LYS A 26 -2.76 -9.24 -1.99
N PHE A 27 -2.63 -8.10 -1.32
CA PHE A 27 -1.73 -7.00 -1.71
C PHE A 27 -0.65 -6.74 -0.67
N TRP A 28 -0.85 -7.20 0.57
CA TRP A 28 0.06 -6.96 1.68
C TRP A 28 0.43 -8.26 2.34
N GLU A 29 1.73 -8.47 2.53
CA GLU A 29 2.28 -9.57 3.32
C GLU A 29 3.14 -9.02 4.46
N MET A 30 3.15 -9.72 5.59
CA MET A 30 4.08 -9.40 6.68
C MET A 30 5.37 -10.17 6.44
N ASN A 31 6.49 -9.47 6.34
CA ASN A 31 7.82 -10.05 6.24
C ASN A 31 8.37 -10.46 7.62
N ASP A 32 9.39 -11.33 7.59
CA ASP A 32 10.16 -11.76 8.77
C ASP A 32 10.86 -10.60 9.52
N ASP A 33 11.10 -9.47 8.84
CA ASP A 33 11.63 -8.25 9.46
C ASP A 33 10.61 -7.56 10.40
N GLY A 34 9.39 -8.11 10.50
CA GLY A 34 8.29 -7.53 11.25
C GLY A 34 7.68 -6.33 10.56
N LYS A 35 7.86 -6.17 9.24
CA LYS A 35 7.31 -5.06 8.45
C LYS A 35 6.38 -5.58 7.37
N ALA A 36 5.37 -4.78 7.02
CA ALA A 36 4.52 -5.08 5.88
C ALA A 36 5.28 -4.85 4.56
N ASP A 37 5.01 -5.66 3.55
CA ASP A 37 5.47 -5.48 2.18
C ASP A 37 4.31 -5.57 1.19
N VAL A 38 4.44 -4.83 0.09
CA VAL A 38 3.47 -4.88 -1.01
C VAL A 38 3.75 -6.09 -1.91
N ILE A 39 2.81 -7.03 -1.96
CA ILE A 39 2.89 -8.25 -2.78
C ILE A 39 2.94 -7.86 -4.25
N GLY A 40 4.04 -8.23 -4.94
CA GLY A 40 4.26 -7.85 -6.34
C GLY A 40 4.56 -6.37 -6.55
N GLY A 41 4.80 -5.60 -5.48
CA GLY A 41 5.26 -4.23 -5.56
C GLY A 41 6.71 -4.12 -6.00
N LYS A 42 7.10 -2.95 -6.54
CA LYS A 42 8.48 -2.61 -6.86
C LYS A 42 9.12 -1.88 -5.69
N ASN A 43 10.31 -2.33 -5.31
CA ASN A 43 11.12 -1.64 -4.31
C ASN A 43 11.82 -0.43 -4.94
N MET A 44 11.68 0.72 -4.30
CA MET A 44 12.35 1.95 -4.66
C MET A 44 13.67 2.11 -3.89
N PRO A 45 14.65 2.85 -4.45
CA PRO A 45 15.97 3.02 -3.84
C PRO A 45 15.95 3.77 -2.50
N ASP A 46 14.87 4.47 -2.17
CA ASP A 46 14.65 5.14 -0.89
C ASP A 46 14.07 4.22 0.20
N GLY A 47 13.90 2.93 -0.11
CA GLY A 47 13.33 1.94 0.80
C GLY A 47 11.81 1.88 0.76
N LYS A 48 11.15 2.69 -0.06
CA LYS A 48 9.70 2.63 -0.28
C LYS A 48 9.34 1.52 -1.25
N GLN A 49 8.07 1.14 -1.29
CA GLN A 49 7.55 0.18 -2.27
C GLN A 49 6.40 0.79 -3.05
N GLU A 50 6.38 0.63 -4.36
CA GLU A 50 5.24 1.01 -5.20
C GLU A 50 4.46 -0.23 -5.66
N GLY A 51 3.15 -0.23 -5.45
CA GLY A 51 2.22 -1.24 -5.97
C GLY A 51 1.29 -0.64 -7.01
N ARG A 52 0.71 -1.49 -7.85
CA ARG A 52 -0.36 -1.09 -8.78
C ARG A 52 -1.60 -1.93 -8.50
N ILE A 53 -2.73 -1.27 -8.36
CA ILE A 53 -4.02 -1.90 -8.12
C ILE A 53 -5.09 -1.35 -9.08
N ASP A 54 -6.12 -2.15 -9.32
CA ASP A 54 -7.31 -1.71 -10.06
C ASP A 54 -8.27 -0.96 -9.12
N GLN A 55 -9.19 -0.18 -9.69
CA GLN A 55 -10.26 0.47 -8.94
C GLN A 55 -11.07 -0.48 -8.05
N LYS A 56 -11.29 -1.73 -8.47
CA LYS A 56 -12.04 -2.72 -7.69
C LYS A 56 -11.36 -3.09 -6.36
N ASP A 57 -10.04 -2.92 -6.29
CA ASP A 57 -9.22 -3.20 -5.13
C ASP A 57 -8.83 -1.90 -4.40
N PHE A 58 -9.29 -0.75 -4.87
CA PHE A 58 -8.98 0.54 -4.26
C PHE A 58 -9.58 0.63 -2.86
N ASP A 59 -10.87 0.30 -2.69
CA ASP A 59 -11.56 0.39 -1.40
C ASP A 59 -10.89 -0.43 -0.29
N ILE A 60 -10.46 -1.67 -0.60
CA ILE A 60 -9.79 -2.53 0.40
C ILE A 60 -8.39 -2.03 0.77
N ASN A 61 -7.68 -1.42 -0.19
CA ASN A 61 -6.37 -0.82 0.09
C ASN A 61 -6.50 0.54 0.80
N LEU A 62 -7.59 1.28 0.57
CA LEU A 62 -7.90 2.50 1.29
C LEU A 62 -8.21 2.20 2.76
N GLU A 63 -9.04 1.19 3.02
CA GLU A 63 -9.34 0.75 4.39
C GLU A 63 -8.06 0.27 5.12
N ALA A 64 -7.17 -0.42 4.40
CA ALA A 64 -5.85 -0.81 4.92
C ALA A 64 -4.96 0.40 5.27
N ALA A 65 -5.00 1.45 4.45
CA ALA A 65 -4.26 2.69 4.67
C ALA A 65 -4.82 3.49 5.85
N GLU A 66 -6.14 3.63 5.96
CA GLU A 66 -6.81 4.30 7.07
C GLU A 66 -6.62 3.56 8.40
N SER A 67 -6.51 2.23 8.35
CA SER A 67 -6.22 1.42 9.54
C SER A 67 -4.75 1.49 9.97
N CYS A 68 -3.88 2.11 9.18
CA CYS A 68 -2.47 2.21 9.51
C CYS A 68 -2.24 3.33 10.55
N PRO A 69 -1.77 3.01 11.77
CA PRO A 69 -1.60 4.02 12.82
C PRO A 69 -0.47 5.03 12.56
N VAL A 70 0.41 4.72 11.60
CA VAL A 70 1.56 5.55 11.21
C VAL A 70 1.45 6.06 9.78
N GLU A 71 0.29 5.84 9.13
CA GLU A 71 -0.06 6.43 7.82
C GLU A 71 1.02 6.21 6.74
N VAL A 72 1.68 5.04 6.73
CA VAL A 72 2.77 4.74 5.78
C VAL A 72 2.30 4.24 4.42
N ILE A 73 0.99 4.12 4.22
CA ILE A 73 0.39 3.63 3.00
C ILE A 73 -0.29 4.81 2.32
N HIS A 74 0.17 5.14 1.11
CA HIS A 74 -0.38 6.22 0.31
C HIS A 74 -1.00 5.68 -0.96
N LEU A 75 -2.13 6.25 -1.37
CA LEU A 75 -2.80 5.88 -2.61
C LEU A 75 -2.81 7.07 -3.56
N ILE A 76 -2.39 6.84 -4.79
CA ILE A 76 -2.26 7.86 -5.82
C ILE A 76 -3.09 7.43 -7.03
N ASP A 77 -3.97 8.31 -7.50
CA ASP A 77 -4.72 8.10 -8.74
C ASP A 77 -3.75 8.17 -9.93
N GLU A 78 -3.65 7.10 -10.73
CA GLU A 78 -2.75 7.14 -11.90
C GLU A 78 -3.30 7.99 -13.04
N GLU A 79 -4.60 8.30 -13.05
CA GLU A 79 -5.22 9.12 -14.09
C GLU A 79 -5.09 10.62 -13.77
N THR A 80 -5.31 11.01 -12.51
CA THR A 80 -5.21 12.42 -12.10
C THR A 80 -3.88 12.81 -11.48
N GLY A 81 -3.10 11.83 -11.01
CA GLY A 81 -1.86 12.05 -10.26
C GLY A 81 -2.08 12.57 -8.84
N GLU A 82 -3.32 12.58 -8.35
CA GLU A 82 -3.66 13.07 -7.02
C GLU A 82 -3.44 12.00 -5.95
N LYS A 83 -2.84 12.42 -4.83
CA LYS A 83 -2.69 11.60 -3.63
C LYS A 83 -4.00 11.65 -2.84
N ILE A 84 -4.62 10.49 -2.65
CA ILE A 84 -5.90 10.34 -1.96
C ILE A 84 -5.69 10.21 -0.45
N ILE A 85 -4.61 9.53 -0.04
CA ILE A 85 -4.19 9.33 1.36
C ILE A 85 -2.66 9.27 1.43
#